data_AF-A0A925M4Z9-F1
#
_entry.id   AF-A0A925M4Z9-F1
#
_cell.length_a   1.000
_cell.length_b   1.000
_cell.length_c   1.000
_cell.angle_alpha   90.00
_cell.angle_beta   90.00
_cell.angle_gamma   90.00
#
_symmetry.space_group_name_H-M   'P 1'
#
loop_
_entity.id
_entity.type
_entity.pdbx_description
1 polymer ?
#
loop_
_entity_poly.entity_id
_entity_poly.type
_entity_poly.pdbx_seq_one_letter_code
_entity_poly.pdbx_strand_id
1 'polypeptide(L)'
;MLTVWELDFYSRPILDENKKKIWEVLVCESPLDVDRQPESLFRYAEFCSSAEVNSVRLKGVVEAAIAKAPAPPDKIRFFRQAMNNMITKACKELGIEAQLSQRTFVLNQWLQQRLQEVYPTLPGFQPGTNPSVSFAKTPPQPLPDALLGEKWQFVTLPASSLAEINEWTIDFGEAFPLGLAGLAPESQVPGLLIFSARATPLAAWMSGLEVAGVKLDSDYPNRLLLETGLNDRWNLASLANLQAQKEAQTFEAAKQQANGVHFLAVQANPETEALAGFWLLQTVNLA
;
A
#
# COMPACT_ATOMS: atom_id res chain seq x y z
N MET A 1 -19.68 -1.67 4.98
CA MET A 1 -18.30 -2.18 4.82
C MET A 1 -17.58 -1.17 3.96
N LEU A 2 -16.36 -0.77 4.36
CA LEU A 2 -15.58 0.21 3.61
C LEU A 2 -15.18 -0.40 2.26
N THR A 3 -15.37 0.32 1.16
CA THR A 3 -14.88 -0.05 -0.17
C THR A 3 -13.78 0.93 -0.59
N VAL A 4 -12.57 0.42 -0.77
CA VAL A 4 -11.43 1.21 -1.24
C VAL A 4 -11.10 0.78 -2.66
N TRP A 5 -10.88 1.74 -3.55
CA TRP A 5 -10.33 1.49 -4.88
C TRP A 5 -8.90 1.98 -4.98
N GLU A 6 -8.16 1.41 -5.92
CA GLU A 6 -6.82 1.80 -6.32
C GLU A 6 -6.87 2.32 -7.76
N LEU A 7 -6.22 3.44 -8.04
CA LEU A 7 -6.29 4.12 -9.33
C LEU A 7 -4.90 4.43 -9.90
N ASP A 8 -4.71 4.12 -11.17
CA ASP A 8 -3.60 4.63 -11.98
C ASP A 8 -4.17 5.37 -13.19
N PHE A 9 -3.66 6.56 -13.47
CA PHE A 9 -3.95 7.25 -14.73
C PHE A 9 -2.64 7.81 -15.29
N TYR A 10 -2.07 7.07 -16.25
CA TYR A 10 -0.75 7.40 -16.79
C TYR A 10 -0.55 6.93 -18.23
N SER A 11 0.48 7.47 -18.89
CA SER A 11 0.87 7.02 -20.23
C SER A 11 1.39 5.58 -20.21
N ARG A 12 1.08 4.82 -21.25
CA ARG A 12 1.56 3.46 -21.47
C ARG A 12 2.72 3.43 -22.46
N PRO A 13 3.54 2.36 -22.48
CA PRO A 13 4.61 2.15 -23.46
C PRO A 13 4.05 1.82 -24.86
N ILE A 14 3.08 2.60 -25.34
CA ILE A 14 2.33 2.38 -26.57
C ILE A 14 2.15 3.73 -27.26
N LEU A 15 2.45 3.77 -28.56
CA LEU A 15 2.21 4.92 -29.41
C LEU A 15 1.03 4.69 -30.35
N ASP A 16 0.24 5.73 -30.56
CA ASP A 16 -0.80 5.75 -31.59
C ASP A 16 -0.19 5.91 -33.00
N GLU A 17 -1.06 5.90 -34.01
CA GLU A 17 -0.69 6.07 -35.43
C GLU A 17 0.06 7.39 -35.70
N ASN A 18 -0.18 8.42 -34.87
CA ASN A 18 0.44 9.74 -34.94
C ASN A 18 1.71 9.85 -34.07
N LYS A 19 2.24 8.74 -33.55
CA LYS A 19 3.41 8.68 -32.66
C LYS A 19 3.22 9.41 -31.32
N LYS A 20 1.98 9.59 -30.87
CA LYS A 20 1.66 10.14 -29.55
C LYS A 20 1.45 9.02 -28.54
N LYS A 21 1.76 9.30 -27.27
CA LYS A 21 1.54 8.34 -26.18
C LYS A 21 0.06 8.05 -25.97
N ILE A 22 -0.27 6.77 -25.84
CA ILE A 22 -1.58 6.33 -25.35
C ILE A 22 -1.57 6.39 -23.81
N TRP A 23 -2.68 6.85 -23.25
CA TRP A 23 -2.92 6.87 -21.81
C TRP A 23 -3.98 5.85 -21.45
N GLU A 24 -3.97 5.42 -20.20
CA GLU A 24 -4.96 4.49 -19.69
C GLU A 24 -5.28 4.83 -18.25
N VAL A 25 -6.58 4.77 -17.94
CA VAL A 25 -7.07 4.76 -16.57
C VAL A 25 -7.30 3.31 -16.17
N LEU A 26 -6.72 2.90 -15.05
CA LEU A 26 -6.99 1.63 -14.38
C LEU A 26 -7.59 1.93 -13.01
N VAL A 27 -8.65 1.19 -12.68
CA VAL A 27 -9.31 1.22 -11.38
C VAL A 27 -9.53 -0.22 -10.94
N CYS A 28 -9.13 -0.56 -9.72
CA CYS A 28 -9.47 -1.85 -9.13
C CYS A 28 -9.85 -1.72 -7.66
N GLU A 29 -10.66 -2.65 -7.17
CA GLU A 29 -10.97 -2.75 -5.74
C GLU A 29 -9.73 -3.22 -4.96
N SER A 30 -9.50 -2.61 -3.80
CA SER A 30 -8.48 -3.01 -2.84
C SER A 30 -9.11 -3.98 -1.84
N PRO A 31 -8.53 -5.17 -1.60
CA PRO A 31 -8.99 -6.03 -0.54
C PRO A 31 -8.53 -5.47 0.81
N LEU A 32 -9.40 -5.54 1.81
CA LEU A 32 -9.14 -5.00 3.15
C LEU A 32 -9.07 -6.10 4.23
N ASP A 33 -9.23 -7.36 3.81
CA ASP A 33 -9.20 -8.56 4.64
C ASP A 33 -8.43 -9.69 3.92
N VAL A 34 -8.13 -10.75 4.65
CA VAL A 34 -7.36 -11.89 4.12
C VAL A 34 -8.18 -12.88 3.29
N ASP A 35 -9.50 -12.86 3.41
CA ASP A 35 -10.41 -13.85 2.81
C ASP A 35 -10.87 -13.44 1.41
N ARG A 36 -10.73 -12.17 1.06
CA ARG A 36 -11.10 -11.63 -0.24
C ARG A 36 -10.30 -12.28 -1.37
N GLN A 37 -10.97 -12.97 -2.28
CA GLN A 37 -10.29 -13.55 -3.45
C GLN A 37 -9.89 -12.44 -4.45
N PRO A 38 -8.60 -12.33 -4.83
CA PRO A 38 -8.12 -11.32 -5.78
C PRO A 38 -8.85 -11.28 -7.13
N GLU A 39 -9.31 -12.43 -7.60
CA GLU A 39 -10.02 -12.61 -8.87
C GLU A 39 -11.45 -12.09 -8.81
N SER A 40 -12.02 -11.97 -7.60
CA SER A 40 -13.36 -11.45 -7.36
C SER A 40 -13.42 -9.92 -7.27
N LEU A 41 -12.26 -9.27 -7.19
CA LEU A 41 -12.16 -7.82 -7.04
C LEU A 41 -12.60 -7.11 -8.30
N PHE A 42 -13.39 -6.04 -8.13
CA PHE A 42 -13.80 -5.21 -9.26
C PHE A 42 -12.58 -4.62 -9.99
N ARG A 43 -12.60 -4.61 -11.32
CA ARG A 43 -11.57 -4.00 -12.17
C ARG A 43 -12.20 -3.28 -13.35
N TYR A 44 -11.67 -2.11 -13.67
CA TYR A 44 -12.09 -1.29 -14.80
C TYR A 44 -10.88 -0.65 -15.48
N ALA A 45 -10.84 -0.69 -16.81
CA ALA A 45 -9.75 -0.14 -17.61
C ALA A 45 -10.31 0.61 -18.82
N GLU A 46 -9.76 1.80 -19.11
CA GLU A 46 -10.15 2.57 -20.28
C GLU A 46 -8.95 3.33 -20.86
N PHE A 47 -8.69 3.10 -22.15
CA PHE A 47 -7.68 3.86 -22.89
C PHE A 47 -8.21 5.25 -23.27
N CYS A 48 -7.30 6.20 -23.38
CA CYS A 48 -7.58 7.52 -23.94
C CYS A 48 -6.33 8.11 -24.62
N SER A 49 -6.57 9.09 -25.48
CA SER A 49 -5.50 9.85 -26.13
C SER A 49 -4.88 10.87 -25.18
N SER A 50 -3.66 11.31 -25.49
CA SER A 50 -2.99 12.39 -24.74
C SER A 50 -3.80 13.71 -24.70
N ALA A 51 -4.69 13.96 -25.65
CA ALA A 51 -5.51 15.17 -25.70
C ALA A 51 -6.68 15.14 -24.70
N GLU A 52 -7.08 13.95 -24.26
CA GLU A 52 -8.20 13.75 -23.33
C GLU A 52 -7.75 13.75 -21.87
N VAL A 53 -6.44 13.79 -21.59
CA VAL A 53 -5.90 13.70 -20.23
C VAL A 53 -6.20 14.99 -19.45
N ASN A 54 -7.27 14.94 -18.66
CA ASN A 54 -7.64 15.99 -17.73
C ASN A 54 -8.59 15.44 -16.65
N SER A 55 -8.93 16.28 -15.66
CA SER A 55 -9.78 15.87 -14.53
C SER A 55 -11.21 15.55 -14.94
N VAL A 56 -11.74 16.19 -16.00
CA VAL A 56 -13.12 15.95 -16.49
C VAL A 56 -13.22 14.56 -17.13
N ARG A 57 -12.24 14.18 -17.94
CA ARG A 57 -12.15 12.83 -18.52
C ARG A 57 -12.03 11.78 -17.42
N LEU A 58 -11.12 11.98 -16.46
CA LEU A 58 -10.96 11.05 -15.34
C LEU A 58 -12.26 10.90 -14.55
N LYS A 59 -12.96 12.00 -14.28
CA LYS A 59 -14.26 11.97 -13.60
C LYS A 59 -15.25 11.07 -14.33
N GLY A 60 -15.44 11.27 -15.63
CA GLY A 60 -16.36 10.47 -16.44
C GLY A 60 -15.98 8.98 -16.49
N VAL A 61 -14.68 8.67 -16.51
CA VAL A 61 -14.20 7.28 -16.44
C VAL A 61 -14.52 6.65 -15.07
N VAL A 62 -14.33 7.38 -13.98
CA VAL A 62 -14.67 6.89 -12.63
C VAL A 62 -16.19 6.74 -12.47
N GLU A 63 -17.01 7.67 -12.99
CA GLU A 63 -18.48 7.53 -13.02
C GLU A 63 -18.91 6.26 -13.79
N ALA A 64 -18.29 5.99 -14.93
CA ALA A 64 -18.55 4.78 -15.71
C ALA A 64 -18.13 3.49 -14.98
N ALA A 65 -17.02 3.55 -14.22
CA ALA A 65 -16.60 2.44 -13.37
C ALA A 65 -17.59 2.21 -12.22
N ILE A 66 -18.05 3.26 -11.54
CA ILE A 66 -19.05 3.19 -10.46
C ILE A 66 -20.36 2.57 -10.96
N ALA A 67 -20.81 2.95 -12.15
CA ALA A 67 -22.03 2.39 -12.75
C ALA A 67 -21.95 0.88 -13.04
N LYS A 68 -20.74 0.31 -13.11
CA LYS A 68 -20.48 -1.11 -13.37
C LYS A 68 -20.07 -1.89 -12.13
N ALA A 69 -19.69 -1.20 -11.06
CA ALA A 69 -19.25 -1.82 -9.83
C ALA A 69 -20.44 -2.26 -8.97
N PRO A 70 -20.29 -3.29 -8.11
CA PRO A 70 -21.32 -3.68 -7.15
C PRO A 70 -21.67 -2.56 -6.16
N ALA A 71 -20.69 -1.73 -5.81
CA ALA A 71 -20.84 -0.57 -4.95
C ALA A 71 -19.82 0.53 -5.34
N PRO A 72 -20.14 1.81 -5.11
CA PRO A 72 -19.17 2.90 -5.25
C PRO A 72 -18.06 2.79 -4.17
N PRO A 73 -16.86 3.34 -4.42
CA PRO A 73 -15.83 3.42 -3.40
C PRO A 73 -16.11 4.54 -2.39
N ASP A 74 -15.75 4.31 -1.13
CA ASP A 74 -15.65 5.36 -0.11
C ASP A 74 -14.38 6.20 -0.31
N LYS A 75 -13.31 5.57 -0.81
CA LYS A 75 -11.98 6.18 -0.97
C LYS A 75 -11.24 5.60 -2.17
N ILE A 76 -10.43 6.42 -2.82
CA ILE A 76 -9.53 6.03 -3.92
C ILE A 76 -8.08 6.29 -3.53
N ARG A 77 -7.27 5.23 -3.51
CA ARG A 77 -5.81 5.26 -3.35
C ARG A 77 -5.10 5.37 -4.69
N PHE A 78 -3.99 6.09 -4.75
CA PHE A 78 -3.15 6.16 -5.94
C PHE A 78 -1.70 6.54 -5.58
N PHE A 79 -0.73 6.20 -6.43
CA PHE A 79 0.69 6.45 -6.14
C PHE A 79 1.37 7.45 -7.09
N ARG A 80 0.72 7.83 -8.20
CA ARG A 80 1.28 8.77 -9.19
C ARG A 80 1.24 10.20 -8.66
N GLN A 81 2.26 10.62 -7.92
CA GLN A 81 2.35 11.98 -7.35
C GLN A 81 2.16 13.09 -8.39
N ALA A 82 2.72 12.92 -9.61
CA ALA A 82 2.57 13.87 -10.71
C ALA A 82 1.11 14.09 -11.13
N MET A 83 0.23 13.14 -10.83
CA MET A 83 -1.20 13.18 -11.18
C MET A 83 -2.09 13.64 -10.01
N ASN A 84 -1.51 13.94 -8.85
CA ASN A 84 -2.24 14.27 -7.61
C ASN A 84 -3.30 15.35 -7.82
N ASN A 85 -2.93 16.53 -8.32
CA ASN A 85 -3.86 17.64 -8.50
C ASN A 85 -5.06 17.27 -9.39
N MET A 86 -4.83 16.45 -10.42
CA MET A 86 -5.86 16.04 -11.36
C MET A 86 -6.78 14.98 -10.77
N ILE A 87 -6.21 13.96 -10.11
CA ILE A 87 -6.96 12.87 -9.46
C ILE A 87 -7.78 13.43 -8.30
N THR A 88 -7.18 14.22 -7.41
CA THR A 88 -7.89 14.84 -6.27
C THR A 88 -9.02 15.75 -6.76
N LYS A 89 -8.82 16.52 -7.83
CA LYS A 89 -9.89 17.35 -8.40
C LYS A 89 -11.05 16.51 -8.92
N ALA A 90 -10.78 15.46 -9.69
CA ALA A 90 -11.81 14.58 -10.23
C ALA A 90 -12.61 13.88 -9.12
N CYS A 91 -11.92 13.32 -8.11
CA CYS A 91 -12.57 12.62 -7.00
C CYS A 91 -13.38 13.59 -6.13
N LYS A 92 -12.88 14.82 -5.90
CA LYS A 92 -13.62 15.86 -5.16
C LYS A 92 -14.96 16.21 -5.81
N GLU A 93 -15.03 16.30 -7.13
CA GLU A 93 -16.28 16.54 -7.85
C GLU A 93 -17.28 15.37 -7.74
N LEU A 94 -16.79 14.17 -7.40
CA LEU A 94 -17.60 12.98 -7.13
C LEU A 94 -17.91 12.78 -5.65
N GLY A 95 -17.38 13.62 -4.76
CA GLY A 95 -17.51 13.44 -3.32
C GLY A 95 -16.74 12.25 -2.75
N ILE A 96 -15.70 11.77 -3.47
CA ILE A 96 -14.87 10.62 -3.07
C ILE A 96 -13.54 11.13 -2.55
N GLU A 97 -13.07 10.59 -1.43
CA GLU A 97 -11.75 10.91 -0.89
C GLU A 97 -10.65 10.33 -1.78
N ALA A 98 -9.66 11.15 -2.15
CA ALA A 98 -8.49 10.72 -2.91
C ALA A 98 -7.25 10.75 -2.01
N GLN A 99 -6.54 9.63 -1.94
CA GLN A 99 -5.41 9.47 -1.03
C GLN A 99 -4.16 8.99 -1.77
N LEU A 100 -3.07 9.74 -1.62
CA LEU A 100 -1.75 9.28 -2.04
C LEU A 100 -1.27 8.15 -1.13
N SER A 101 -0.95 7.00 -1.71
CA SER A 101 -0.64 5.79 -0.96
C SER A 101 0.28 4.84 -1.69
N GLN A 102 1.13 4.13 -0.94
CA GLN A 102 1.86 2.95 -1.43
C GLN A 102 1.03 1.66 -1.37
N ARG A 103 -0.11 1.66 -0.66
CA ARG A 103 -1.01 0.51 -0.48
C ARG A 103 -1.88 0.28 -1.71
N THR A 104 -1.26 0.23 -2.89
CA THR A 104 -1.90 -0.04 -4.17
C THR A 104 -1.41 -1.37 -4.73
N PHE A 105 -1.54 -2.44 -3.92
CA PHE A 105 -0.90 -3.73 -4.17
C PHE A 105 -1.50 -4.44 -5.38
N VAL A 106 -2.84 -4.44 -5.48
CA VAL A 106 -3.56 -5.11 -6.58
C VAL A 106 -3.32 -4.37 -7.90
N LEU A 107 -3.35 -3.04 -7.86
CA LEU A 107 -3.04 -2.20 -9.00
C LEU A 107 -1.61 -2.40 -9.47
N ASN A 108 -0.64 -2.51 -8.56
CA ASN A 108 0.74 -2.76 -8.93
C ASN A 108 0.88 -4.12 -9.63
N GLN A 109 0.30 -5.19 -9.06
CA GLN A 109 0.30 -6.51 -9.69
C GLN A 109 -0.38 -6.47 -11.07
N TRP A 110 -1.52 -5.79 -11.18
CA TRP A 110 -2.27 -5.69 -12.43
C TRP A 110 -1.50 -4.88 -13.50
N LEU A 111 -0.81 -3.81 -13.11
CA LEU A 111 0.08 -3.06 -14.01
C LEU A 111 1.21 -3.94 -14.55
N GLN A 112 1.84 -4.76 -13.69
CA GLN A 112 2.87 -5.71 -14.12
C GLN A 112 2.31 -6.78 -15.06
N GLN A 113 1.12 -7.32 -14.76
CA GLN A 113 0.43 -8.26 -15.65
C GLN A 113 0.15 -7.63 -17.01
N ARG A 114 -0.43 -6.42 -17.05
CA ARG A 114 -0.74 -5.73 -18.32
C ARG A 114 0.52 -5.46 -19.14
N LEU A 115 1.63 -5.12 -18.48
CA LEU A 115 2.92 -4.93 -19.14
C LEU A 115 3.46 -6.20 -19.81
N GLN A 116 3.24 -7.36 -19.20
CA GLN A 116 3.74 -8.64 -19.70
C GLN A 116 2.80 -9.25 -20.74
N GLU A 117 1.49 -9.14 -20.52
CA GLU A 117 0.49 -9.93 -21.26
C GLU A 117 -0.37 -9.10 -22.20
N VAL A 118 -0.61 -7.81 -21.90
CA VAL A 118 -1.56 -6.98 -22.66
C VAL A 118 -0.85 -6.02 -23.59
N TYR A 119 -0.03 -5.11 -23.08
CA TYR A 119 0.61 -4.07 -23.90
C TYR A 119 1.46 -4.62 -25.04
N PRO A 120 2.22 -5.73 -24.89
CA PRO A 120 2.99 -6.29 -26.00
C PRO A 120 2.15 -6.76 -27.18
N THR A 121 0.85 -7.03 -26.97
CA THR A 121 -0.07 -7.45 -28.04
C THR A 121 -0.65 -6.28 -28.83
N LEU A 122 -0.49 -5.04 -28.33
CA LEU A 122 -1.09 -3.86 -28.93
C LEU A 122 -0.18 -3.23 -29.99
N PRO A 123 -0.74 -2.76 -31.12
CA PRO A 123 0.02 -2.02 -32.11
C PRO A 123 0.72 -0.79 -31.51
N GLY A 124 1.97 -0.57 -31.90
CA GLY A 124 2.75 0.58 -31.42
C GLY A 124 3.39 0.42 -30.04
N PHE A 125 3.37 -0.78 -29.45
CA PHE A 125 4.11 -1.08 -28.22
C PHE A 125 5.61 -0.85 -28.37
N GLN A 126 6.22 -0.24 -27.35
CA GLN A 126 7.65 0.07 -27.28
C GLN A 126 8.27 -0.53 -26.01
N PRO A 127 9.02 -1.64 -26.11
CA PRO A 127 9.64 -2.28 -24.95
C PRO A 127 10.62 -1.33 -24.24
N GLY A 128 10.71 -1.41 -22.91
CA GLY A 128 11.68 -0.67 -22.11
C GLY A 128 11.30 0.78 -21.75
N THR A 129 10.11 1.26 -22.14
CA THR A 129 9.65 2.63 -21.85
C THR A 129 8.66 2.72 -20.68
N ASN A 130 8.90 1.95 -19.62
CA ASN A 130 8.04 2.01 -18.44
C ASN A 130 8.33 3.27 -17.62
N PRO A 131 7.30 4.06 -17.31
CA PRO A 131 7.45 5.17 -16.40
C PRO A 131 7.58 4.62 -14.98
N SER A 132 8.82 4.41 -14.56
CA SER A 132 9.12 4.08 -13.17
C SER A 132 8.80 5.27 -12.27
N VAL A 133 8.21 5.02 -11.10
CA VAL A 133 8.00 6.07 -10.09
C VAL A 133 9.13 6.03 -9.08
N SER A 134 9.93 7.10 -9.05
CA SER A 134 10.88 7.35 -7.98
C SER A 134 10.36 8.45 -7.07
N PHE A 135 10.32 8.18 -5.78
CA PHE A 135 9.97 9.18 -4.77
C PHE A 135 11.24 9.78 -4.20
N ALA A 136 11.27 11.11 -4.06
CA ALA A 136 12.35 11.77 -3.36
C ALA A 136 12.37 11.29 -1.91
N LYS A 137 13.51 10.73 -1.47
CA LYS A 137 13.74 10.40 -0.07
C LYS A 137 13.87 11.68 0.74
N THR A 138 12.90 11.94 1.62
CA THR A 138 12.96 13.03 2.60
C THR A 138 13.62 12.54 3.90
N PRO A 139 14.28 13.40 4.68
CA PRO A 139 14.75 13.04 6.01
C PRO A 139 13.57 12.65 6.93
N PRO A 140 13.72 11.63 7.80
CA PRO A 140 12.66 11.22 8.70
C PRO A 140 12.39 12.26 9.79
N GLN A 141 11.11 12.52 10.06
CA GLN A 141 10.65 13.48 11.04
C GLN A 141 10.37 12.81 12.40
N PRO A 142 10.34 13.57 13.52
CA PRO A 142 9.86 13.04 14.79
C PRO A 142 8.42 12.52 14.68
N LEU A 143 8.15 11.36 15.27
CA LEU A 143 6.81 10.81 15.32
C LEU A 143 5.94 11.68 16.26
N PRO A 144 4.69 12.00 15.90
CA PRO A 144 3.76 12.68 16.81
C PRO A 144 3.60 11.94 18.14
N ASP A 145 3.50 12.69 19.24
CA ASP A 145 3.35 12.12 20.60
C ASP A 145 2.20 11.12 20.72
N ALA A 146 1.14 11.32 19.93
CA ALA A 146 -0.01 10.44 19.90
C ALA A 146 0.33 8.98 19.51
N LEU A 147 1.39 8.80 18.74
CA LEU A 147 1.81 7.55 18.10
C LEU A 147 3.04 6.92 18.78
N LEU A 148 3.62 7.58 19.79
CA LEU A 148 4.76 7.06 20.53
C LEU A 148 4.35 5.86 21.40
N GLY A 149 4.94 4.71 21.12
CA GLY A 149 4.88 3.54 21.99
C GLY A 149 5.88 3.61 23.14
N GLU A 150 5.65 2.80 24.18
CA GLU A 150 6.52 2.74 25.37
C GLU A 150 7.65 1.72 25.19
N LYS A 151 7.31 0.57 24.58
CA LYS A 151 8.24 -0.50 24.25
C LYS A 151 7.90 -1.07 22.88
N TRP A 152 8.85 -1.79 22.31
CA TRP A 152 8.65 -2.50 21.07
C TRP A 152 9.49 -3.77 21.07
N GLN A 153 9.10 -4.74 20.25
CA GLN A 153 9.88 -5.94 19.99
C GLN A 153 9.65 -6.44 18.56
N PHE A 154 10.67 -7.07 17.99
CA PHE A 154 10.51 -7.82 16.75
C PHE A 154 9.89 -9.19 17.04
N VAL A 155 9.03 -9.63 16.14
CA VAL A 155 8.41 -10.95 16.18
C VAL A 155 8.39 -11.53 14.77
N THR A 156 8.10 -12.82 14.68
CA THR A 156 7.90 -13.51 13.41
C THR A 156 6.71 -14.43 13.55
N LEU A 157 5.83 -14.43 12.54
CA LEU A 157 4.69 -15.34 12.46
C LEU A 157 4.74 -16.09 11.12
N PRO A 158 4.34 -17.37 11.07
CA PRO A 158 4.13 -18.03 9.79
C PRO A 158 2.95 -17.39 9.06
N ALA A 159 3.03 -17.35 7.72
CA ALA A 159 1.95 -16.81 6.88
C ALA A 159 0.61 -17.52 7.14
N SER A 160 0.62 -18.80 7.49
CA SER A 160 -0.58 -19.55 7.88
C SER A 160 -1.31 -18.93 9.08
N SER A 161 -0.59 -18.44 10.09
CA SER A 161 -1.21 -17.77 11.24
C SER A 161 -1.83 -16.44 10.84
N LEU A 162 -1.19 -15.72 9.92
CA LEU A 162 -1.73 -14.44 9.40
C LEU A 162 -2.97 -14.65 8.53
N ALA A 163 -3.14 -15.82 7.91
CA ALA A 163 -4.38 -16.17 7.20
C ALA A 163 -5.58 -16.33 8.14
N GLU A 164 -5.35 -16.54 9.44
CA GLU A 164 -6.38 -16.70 10.47
C GLU A 164 -6.65 -15.37 11.21
N ILE A 165 -6.14 -14.24 10.71
CA ILE A 165 -6.23 -12.94 11.39
C ILE A 165 -7.68 -12.47 11.67
N ASN A 166 -8.64 -12.91 10.84
CA ASN A 166 -10.05 -12.59 11.04
C ASN A 166 -10.65 -13.28 12.28
N GLU A 167 -9.97 -14.29 12.83
CA GLU A 167 -10.33 -14.95 14.09
C GLU A 167 -9.75 -14.22 15.32
N TRP A 168 -8.83 -13.27 15.12
CA TRP A 168 -8.18 -12.54 16.20
C TRP A 168 -9.03 -11.37 16.68
N THR A 169 -8.89 -11.01 17.96
CA THR A 169 -9.52 -9.80 18.49
C THR A 169 -8.66 -8.60 18.15
N ILE A 170 -9.05 -7.87 17.09
CA ILE A 170 -8.38 -6.67 16.59
C ILE A 170 -9.38 -5.51 16.49
N ASP A 171 -9.08 -4.39 17.15
CA ASP A 171 -9.96 -3.21 17.10
C ASP A 171 -9.74 -2.36 15.84
N PHE A 172 -8.49 -2.21 15.41
CA PHE A 172 -8.08 -1.36 14.30
C PHE A 172 -7.12 -2.09 13.37
N GLY A 173 -7.27 -1.92 12.06
CA GLY A 173 -6.33 -2.58 11.16
C GLY A 173 -6.73 -2.59 9.72
N GLU A 174 -5.82 -3.11 8.91
CA GLU A 174 -6.08 -3.43 7.51
C GLU A 174 -5.18 -4.59 7.10
N ALA A 175 -5.77 -5.58 6.42
CA ALA A 175 -5.05 -6.73 5.90
C ALA A 175 -5.29 -6.89 4.39
N PHE A 176 -4.61 -7.86 3.80
CA PHE A 176 -4.81 -8.26 2.42
C PHE A 176 -4.56 -9.76 2.26
N PRO A 177 -5.10 -10.40 1.23
CA PRO A 177 -4.93 -11.83 0.98
C PRO A 177 -3.46 -12.14 0.71
N LEU A 178 -2.87 -13.05 1.49
CA LEU A 178 -1.45 -13.39 1.39
C LEU A 178 -1.06 -14.00 0.02
N GLY A 179 -2.04 -14.57 -0.70
CA GLY A 179 -1.87 -15.03 -2.07
C GLY A 179 -1.45 -13.92 -3.04
N LEU A 180 -1.83 -12.66 -2.80
CA LEU A 180 -1.37 -11.51 -3.59
C LEU A 180 0.14 -11.30 -3.51
N ALA A 181 0.73 -11.62 -2.35
CA ALA A 181 2.16 -11.49 -2.13
C ALA A 181 2.95 -12.75 -2.52
N GLY A 182 2.28 -13.81 -2.98
CA GLY A 182 2.92 -15.05 -3.42
C GLY A 182 3.66 -15.78 -2.30
N LEU A 183 3.15 -15.72 -1.06
CA LEU A 183 3.75 -16.41 0.09
C LEU A 183 3.18 -17.82 0.25
N ALA A 184 4.08 -18.79 0.48
CA ALA A 184 3.68 -20.12 0.94
C ALA A 184 3.25 -20.08 2.43
N PRO A 185 2.35 -20.95 2.90
CA PRO A 185 1.82 -20.91 4.27
C PRO A 185 2.88 -20.94 5.38
N GLU A 186 3.97 -21.67 5.18
CA GLU A 186 5.08 -21.80 6.12
C GLU A 186 6.07 -20.61 6.11
N SER A 187 5.92 -19.68 5.16
CA SER A 187 6.78 -18.52 5.01
C SER A 187 6.78 -17.70 6.30
N GLN A 188 7.96 -17.34 6.78
CA GLN A 188 8.13 -16.56 7.99
C GLN A 188 7.96 -15.08 7.69
N VAL A 189 6.92 -14.45 8.25
CA VAL A 189 6.62 -13.04 8.08
C VAL A 189 7.08 -12.28 9.32
N PRO A 190 8.05 -11.36 9.20
CA PRO A 190 8.50 -10.58 10.34
C PRO A 190 7.52 -9.45 10.66
N GLY A 191 7.48 -9.05 11.92
CA GLY A 191 6.65 -7.96 12.40
C GLY A 191 7.29 -7.18 13.53
N LEU A 192 6.70 -6.01 13.81
CA LEU A 192 7.03 -5.17 14.95
C LEU A 192 5.80 -5.08 15.86
N LEU A 193 5.95 -5.46 17.13
CA LEU A 193 4.96 -5.19 18.16
C LEU A 193 5.34 -3.90 18.88
N ILE A 194 4.37 -3.02 19.05
CA ILE A 194 4.46 -1.82 19.89
C ILE A 194 3.58 -2.04 21.12
N PHE A 195 4.15 -1.79 22.30
CA PHE A 195 3.44 -1.84 23.56
C PHE A 195 3.20 -0.44 24.10
N SER A 196 2.00 -0.19 24.60
CA SER A 196 1.67 1.04 25.31
C SER A 196 0.44 0.88 26.18
N ALA A 197 0.44 1.46 27.38
CA ALA A 197 -0.74 1.52 28.23
C ALA A 197 -1.93 2.25 27.56
N ARG A 198 -1.67 3.02 26.50
CA ARG A 198 -2.63 3.75 25.66
C ARG A 198 -2.74 3.15 24.25
N ALA A 199 -2.69 1.82 24.17
CA ALA A 199 -2.74 1.05 22.91
C ALA A 199 -3.95 1.38 22.03
N THR A 200 -5.18 1.37 22.55
CA THR A 200 -6.39 1.67 21.75
C THR A 200 -6.39 3.09 21.18
N PRO A 201 -6.12 4.17 21.96
CA PRO A 201 -5.91 5.49 21.38
C PRO A 201 -4.78 5.54 20.34
N LEU A 202 -3.63 4.91 20.61
CA LEU A 202 -2.50 4.88 19.68
C LEU A 202 -2.92 4.25 18.34
N ALA A 203 -3.58 3.09 18.39
CA ALA A 203 -4.05 2.38 17.21
C ALA A 203 -5.10 3.18 16.42
N ALA A 204 -6.04 3.83 17.11
CA ALA A 204 -7.03 4.70 16.48
C ALA A 204 -6.38 5.89 15.74
N TRP A 205 -5.37 6.53 16.36
CA TRP A 205 -4.59 7.58 15.68
C TRP A 205 -3.83 7.03 14.47
N MET A 206 -3.27 5.84 14.59
CA MET A 206 -2.54 5.18 13.51
C MET A 206 -3.44 4.78 12.34
N SER A 207 -4.72 4.44 12.56
CA SER A 207 -5.70 4.22 11.50
C SER A 207 -6.03 5.46 10.67
N GLY A 208 -5.83 6.65 11.23
CA GLY A 208 -5.89 7.90 10.49
C GLY A 208 -4.68 8.12 9.58
N LEU A 209 -3.63 7.31 9.73
CA LEU A 209 -2.46 7.31 8.87
C LEU A 209 -2.60 6.20 7.84
N GLU A 210 -2.16 6.51 6.63
CA GLU A 210 -2.05 5.51 5.58
C GLU A 210 -0.77 4.68 5.78
N VAL A 211 -0.76 3.76 6.75
CA VAL A 211 0.45 3.00 7.14
C VAL A 211 0.97 2.17 5.96
N ALA A 212 2.18 2.50 5.51
CA ALA A 212 2.79 1.87 4.34
C ALA A 212 3.84 0.82 4.72
N GLY A 213 4.61 1.04 5.79
CA GLY A 213 5.66 0.09 6.15
C GLY A 213 6.46 0.44 7.39
N VAL A 214 7.15 -0.57 7.93
CA VAL A 214 8.27 -0.42 8.87
C VAL A 214 9.55 -0.75 8.12
N LYS A 215 10.60 0.06 8.35
CA LYS A 215 11.84 -0.05 7.59
C LYS A 215 13.08 0.27 8.40
N LEU A 216 14.14 -0.50 8.17
CA LEU A 216 15.51 -0.09 8.49
C LEU A 216 16.12 0.60 7.26
N ASP A 217 16.38 1.91 7.34
CA ASP A 217 17.07 2.65 6.27
C ASP A 217 18.58 2.70 6.54
N SER A 218 19.39 2.39 5.52
CA SER A 218 20.85 2.47 5.56
C SER A 218 21.37 3.87 5.88
N ASP A 219 20.63 4.92 5.48
CA ASP A 219 20.99 6.31 5.76
C ASP A 219 20.79 6.66 7.24
N TYR A 220 19.97 5.87 7.96
CA TYR A 220 19.64 6.05 9.37
C TYR A 220 19.72 4.71 10.14
N PRO A 221 20.90 4.08 10.22
CA PRO A 221 21.05 2.69 10.69
C PRO A 221 20.78 2.51 12.19
N ASN A 222 20.62 3.60 12.94
CA ASN A 222 20.38 3.60 14.38
C ASN A 222 18.90 3.76 14.77
N ARG A 223 17.97 3.61 13.82
CA ARG A 223 16.54 3.74 14.08
C ARG A 223 15.70 2.94 13.09
N LEU A 224 14.52 2.53 13.55
CA LEU A 224 13.45 2.08 12.67
C LEU A 224 12.63 3.27 12.22
N LEU A 225 12.16 3.20 10.98
CA LEU A 225 11.27 4.18 10.39
C LEU A 225 9.88 3.60 10.19
N LEU A 226 8.88 4.44 10.42
CA LEU A 226 7.52 4.23 9.95
C LEU A 226 7.34 5.02 8.66
N GLU A 227 6.90 4.35 7.60
CA GLU A 227 6.50 4.98 6.34
C GLU A 227 4.98 5.07 6.28
N THR A 228 4.45 6.25 5.92
CA THR A 228 3.00 6.48 5.75
C THR A 228 2.71 7.22 4.46
N GLY A 229 1.47 7.11 3.96
CA GLY A 229 1.03 7.73 2.72
C GLY A 229 1.87 7.25 1.55
N LEU A 230 2.42 8.20 0.80
CA LEU A 230 3.29 7.89 -0.34
C LEU A 230 4.76 7.81 0.04
N ASN A 231 5.27 8.74 0.85
CA ASN A 231 6.69 8.84 1.15
C ASN A 231 6.99 9.62 2.44
N ASP A 232 6.00 9.75 3.34
CA ASP A 232 6.25 10.34 4.65
C ASP A 232 7.03 9.35 5.51
N ARG A 233 8.00 9.87 6.27
CA ARG A 233 8.96 9.06 7.03
C ARG A 233 9.06 9.57 8.45
N TRP A 234 8.88 8.69 9.41
CA TRP A 234 8.85 9.02 10.82
C TRP A 234 9.85 8.19 11.60
N ASN A 235 10.50 8.79 12.60
CA ASN A 235 11.36 8.08 13.54
C ASN A 235 10.50 7.23 14.48
N LEU A 236 10.37 5.93 14.22
CA LEU A 236 9.48 5.04 14.96
C LEU A 236 10.11 4.55 16.27
N ALA A 237 11.35 4.08 16.20
CA ALA A 237 12.05 3.51 17.34
C ALA A 237 13.57 3.72 17.24
N SER A 238 14.21 3.99 18.38
CA SER A 238 15.67 4.09 18.47
C SER A 238 16.32 2.72 18.65
N LEU A 239 17.35 2.42 17.86
CA LEU A 239 18.17 1.20 17.96
C LEU A 239 19.42 1.50 18.79
N ALA A 240 19.21 1.61 20.11
CA ALA A 240 20.17 2.17 21.06
C ALA A 240 21.49 1.38 21.21
N ASN A 241 21.51 0.10 20.82
CA ASN A 241 22.69 -0.76 20.96
C ASN A 241 22.87 -1.66 19.72
N LEU A 242 24.03 -2.30 19.64
CA LEU A 242 24.39 -3.18 18.52
C LEU A 242 23.47 -4.40 18.38
N GLN A 243 22.88 -4.88 19.48
CA GLN A 243 21.96 -6.01 19.46
C GLN A 243 20.66 -5.62 18.75
N ALA A 244 20.06 -4.49 19.13
CA ALA A 244 18.87 -3.94 18.49
C ALA A 244 19.12 -3.65 16.99
N GLN A 245 20.30 -3.16 16.64
CA GLN A 245 20.67 -2.93 15.23
C GLN A 245 20.76 -4.24 14.44
N LYS A 246 21.33 -5.30 15.02
CA LYS A 246 21.36 -6.64 14.40
C LYS A 246 19.97 -7.22 14.21
N GLU A 247 19.10 -7.11 15.23
CA GLU A 247 17.72 -7.59 15.14
C GLU A 247 16.94 -6.84 14.06
N ALA A 248 17.13 -5.53 13.92
CA ALA A 248 16.54 -4.75 12.83
C ALA A 248 17.04 -5.18 11.44
N GLN A 249 18.33 -5.54 11.33
CA GLN A 249 18.89 -6.09 10.09
C GLN A 249 18.27 -7.47 9.77
N THR A 250 18.10 -8.32 10.78
CA THR A 250 17.41 -9.62 10.64
C THR A 250 15.95 -9.42 10.22
N PHE A 251 15.24 -8.45 10.81
CA PHE A 251 13.89 -8.07 10.41
C PHE A 251 13.83 -7.67 8.93
N GLU A 252 14.68 -6.75 8.48
CA GLU A 252 14.66 -6.28 7.09
C GLU A 252 15.04 -7.39 6.10
N ALA A 253 15.99 -8.27 6.47
CA ALA A 253 16.35 -9.44 5.67
C ALA A 253 15.21 -10.47 5.56
N ALA A 254 14.53 -10.76 6.68
CA ALA A 254 13.35 -11.64 6.68
C ALA A 254 12.21 -11.04 5.85
N LYS A 255 12.02 -9.72 5.91
CA LYS A 255 11.00 -9.01 5.13
C LYS A 255 11.28 -9.14 3.63
N GLN A 256 12.54 -9.07 3.21
CA GLN A 256 12.92 -9.32 1.81
C GLN A 256 12.64 -10.77 1.39
N GLN A 257 12.91 -11.75 2.26
CA GLN A 257 12.59 -13.16 2.00
C GLN A 257 11.07 -13.42 1.93
N ALA A 258 10.29 -12.61 2.65
CA ALA A 258 8.83 -12.64 2.62
C ALA A 258 8.23 -11.70 1.54
N ASN A 259 8.91 -11.47 0.42
CA ASN A 259 8.43 -10.63 -0.70
C ASN A 259 7.98 -9.22 -0.27
N GLY A 260 8.66 -8.65 0.72
CA GLY A 260 8.36 -7.34 1.30
C GLY A 260 7.22 -7.34 2.32
N VAL A 261 6.56 -8.48 2.55
CA VAL A 261 5.46 -8.62 3.52
C VAL A 261 6.02 -8.56 4.93
N HIS A 262 5.34 -7.78 5.76
CA HIS A 262 5.62 -7.63 7.18
C HIS A 262 4.36 -7.09 7.87
N PHE A 263 4.39 -6.99 9.20
CA PHE A 263 3.26 -6.41 9.93
C PHE A 263 3.68 -5.46 11.04
N LEU A 264 2.75 -4.61 11.43
CA LEU A 264 2.83 -3.74 12.59
C LEU A 264 1.66 -4.05 13.51
N ALA A 265 1.93 -4.29 14.78
CA ALA A 265 0.92 -4.61 15.79
C ALA A 265 1.04 -3.70 17.00
N VAL A 266 -0.09 -3.39 17.64
CA VAL A 266 -0.16 -2.56 18.85
C VAL A 266 -0.92 -3.31 19.94
N GLN A 267 -0.30 -3.44 21.12
CA GLN A 267 -0.87 -4.11 22.28
C GLN A 267 -0.70 -3.28 23.55
N ALA A 268 -1.52 -3.54 24.56
CA ALA A 268 -1.42 -2.86 25.85
C ALA A 268 -0.14 -3.26 26.59
N ASN A 269 0.15 -4.56 26.62
CA ASN A 269 1.33 -5.16 27.25
C ASN A 269 1.57 -6.58 26.67
N PRO A 270 2.71 -7.23 27.00
CA PRO A 270 3.04 -8.56 26.46
C PRO A 270 2.11 -9.71 26.91
N GLU A 271 1.34 -9.53 27.98
CA GLU A 271 0.40 -10.56 28.49
C GLU A 271 -1.00 -10.44 27.84
N THR A 272 -1.24 -9.40 27.04
CA THR A 272 -2.53 -9.16 26.40
C THR A 272 -2.64 -9.96 25.11
N GLU A 273 -3.62 -10.85 25.01
CA GLU A 273 -3.88 -11.60 23.76
C GLU A 273 -4.51 -10.71 22.67
N ALA A 274 -5.41 -9.80 23.06
CA ALA A 274 -6.07 -8.88 22.14
C ALA A 274 -5.09 -7.84 21.56
N LEU A 275 -5.34 -7.46 20.31
CA LEU A 275 -4.59 -6.46 19.58
C LEU A 275 -5.42 -5.18 19.49
N ALA A 276 -4.88 -4.07 19.98
CA ALA A 276 -5.50 -2.77 19.72
C ALA A 276 -5.39 -2.41 18.23
N GLY A 277 -4.29 -2.78 17.58
CA GLY A 277 -4.08 -2.49 16.17
C GLY A 277 -3.28 -3.58 15.46
N PHE A 278 -3.62 -3.88 14.21
CA PHE A 278 -2.83 -4.76 13.35
C PHE A 278 -2.89 -4.32 11.87
N TRP A 279 -1.73 -4.07 11.27
CA TRP A 279 -1.63 -3.77 9.85
C TRP A 279 -0.73 -4.80 9.17
N LEU A 280 -1.28 -5.53 8.20
CA LEU A 280 -0.48 -6.30 7.26
C LEU A 280 -0.02 -5.36 6.13
N LEU A 281 1.29 -5.36 5.89
CA LEU A 281 1.98 -4.39 5.05
C LEU A 281 2.80 -5.12 3.99
N GLN A 282 3.02 -4.47 2.85
CA GLN A 282 3.96 -4.96 1.84
C GLN A 282 4.77 -3.81 1.27
N THR A 283 6.09 -3.92 1.33
CA THR A 283 6.96 -3.02 0.56
C THR A 283 6.97 -3.48 -0.89
N VAL A 284 6.28 -2.74 -1.75
CA VAL A 284 6.22 -3.00 -3.19
C VAL A 284 7.09 -2.00 -3.95
N ASN A 285 7.73 -2.47 -5.03
CA ASN A 285 8.29 -1.57 -6.02
C ASN A 285 7.13 -1.10 -6.92
N LEU A 286 6.70 0.15 -6.74
CA LEU A 286 5.60 0.73 -7.50
C LEU A 286 6.09 1.06 -8.90
N ALA A 287 5.42 0.46 -9.89
CA ALA A 287 5.56 0.60 -11.36
C ALA A 287 6.80 1.35 -11.86
#